data_AF-A0AA35WQ71-F1
#
_entry.id   AF-A0AA35WQ71-F1
#
_cell.length_a   1.000
_cell.length_b   1.000
_cell.length_c   1.000
_cell.angle_alpha   90.00
_cell.angle_beta   90.00
_cell.angle_gamma   90.00
#
_symmetry.space_group_name_H-M   'P 1'
#
loop_
_entity.id
_entity.type
_entity.pdbx_description
1 polymer ?
#
loop_
_entity_poly.entity_id
_entity_poly.type
_entity_poly.pdbx_seq_one_letter_code
_entity_poly.pdbx_strand_id
1 'polypeptide(L)'
;MPSVVDVAGMNRISRAIYANAAGAIAGMVRNRGAAQAATGDERPLLTASMFGNTTTAVEHARGILEAAGYEVLVFHATGSGDAPWKA
;
A
#
# COMPACT_ATOMS: atom_id res chain seq x y z
N MET A 1 12.29 -8.05 -3.98
CA MET A 1 13.55 -8.20 -3.21
C MET A 1 14.66 -8.50 -4.19
N PRO A 2 15.65 -7.61 -4.38
CA PRO A 2 16.74 -7.85 -5.33
C PRO A 2 17.59 -9.05 -4.88
N SER A 3 18.05 -9.86 -5.84
CA SER A 3 18.87 -11.06 -5.56
C SER A 3 20.30 -10.74 -5.13
N VAL A 4 20.77 -9.50 -5.40
CA VAL A 4 22.12 -8.95 -5.15
C VAL A 4 23.24 -9.65 -5.95
N VAL A 5 23.15 -10.96 -6.11
CA VAL A 5 24.04 -11.81 -6.91
C VAL A 5 23.22 -12.54 -7.98
N ASP A 6 23.90 -12.96 -9.06
CA ASP A 6 23.27 -13.78 -10.10
C ASP A 6 22.85 -15.15 -9.53
N VAL A 7 21.80 -15.72 -10.10
CA VAL A 7 21.20 -16.98 -9.67
C VAL A 7 21.91 -18.15 -10.34
N ALA A 8 23.20 -18.30 -10.04
CA ALA A 8 24.03 -19.42 -10.46
C ALA A 8 24.32 -20.34 -9.25
N GLY A 9 23.26 -20.93 -8.70
CA GLY A 9 23.33 -21.81 -7.52
C GLY A 9 23.26 -21.09 -6.16
N MET A 10 23.33 -21.87 -5.07
CA MET A 10 23.29 -21.35 -3.70
C MET A 10 24.69 -21.04 -3.19
N ASN A 11 24.95 -19.79 -2.83
CA ASN A 11 26.17 -19.37 -2.13
C ASN A 11 25.80 -18.76 -0.77
N ARG A 12 26.82 -18.46 0.05
CA ARG A 12 26.64 -17.92 1.41
C ARG A 12 25.79 -16.64 1.45
N ILE A 13 25.89 -15.79 0.41
CA ILE A 13 25.14 -14.54 0.31
C ILE A 13 23.69 -14.83 -0.11
N SER A 14 23.49 -15.61 -1.18
CA SER A 14 22.15 -15.88 -1.70
C SER A 14 21.29 -16.68 -0.71
N ARG A 15 21.89 -17.56 0.12
CA ARG A 15 21.18 -18.29 1.19
C ARG A 15 20.52 -17.34 2.19
N ALA A 16 21.21 -16.31 2.64
CA ALA A 16 20.66 -15.34 3.59
C ALA A 16 19.53 -14.51 2.96
N ILE A 17 19.72 -14.09 1.70
CA ILE A 17 18.72 -13.32 0.95
C ILE A 17 17.45 -14.15 0.73
N TYR A 18 17.58 -15.41 0.32
CA TYR A 18 16.44 -16.30 0.11
C TYR A 18 15.75 -16.68 1.42
N ALA A 19 16.50 -16.90 2.51
CA ALA A 19 15.91 -17.15 3.81
C ALA A 19 15.06 -15.95 4.28
N ASN A 20 15.56 -14.73 4.09
CA ASN A 20 14.81 -13.51 4.42
C ASN A 20 13.58 -13.34 3.51
N ALA A 21 13.71 -13.59 2.20
CA ALA A 21 12.60 -13.54 1.26
C ALA A 21 11.50 -14.54 1.62
N ALA A 22 11.89 -15.80 1.87
CA ALA A 22 10.97 -16.87 2.27
C ALA A 22 10.32 -16.57 3.62
N GLY A 23 11.09 -16.06 4.60
CA GLY A 23 10.59 -15.64 5.91
C GLY A 23 9.54 -14.53 5.80
N ALA A 24 9.80 -13.50 4.98
CA ALA A 24 8.86 -12.42 4.73
C ALA A 24 7.56 -12.93 4.08
N ILE A 25 7.66 -13.75 3.03
CA ILE A 25 6.49 -14.31 2.33
C ILE A 25 5.68 -15.20 3.28
N ALA A 26 6.33 -16.14 3.97
CA ALA A 26 5.65 -17.04 4.90
C ALA A 26 5.00 -16.27 6.06
N GLY A 27 5.64 -15.21 6.55
CA GLY A 27 5.07 -14.31 7.55
C GLY A 27 3.79 -13.63 7.04
N MET A 28 3.84 -13.01 5.86
CA MET A 28 2.68 -12.36 5.24
C MET A 28 1.50 -13.34 5.01
N VAL A 29 1.79 -14.56 4.54
CA VAL A 29 0.76 -15.58 4.30
C VAL A 29 0.12 -16.03 5.62
N ARG A 30 0.91 -16.33 6.64
CA ARG A 30 0.39 -16.77 7.95
C ARG A 30 -0.44 -15.68 8.63
N ASN A 31 -0.06 -14.42 8.47
CA ASN A 31 -0.76 -13.29 9.11
C ASN A 31 -2.01 -12.81 8.34
N ARG A 32 -2.30 -13.38 7.17
CA ARG A 32 -3.40 -12.93 6.30
C ARG A 32 -4.77 -12.96 6.99
N GLY A 33 -5.06 -14.02 7.75
CA GLY A 33 -6.33 -14.16 8.46
C GLY A 33 -6.51 -13.17 9.61
N ALA A 34 -5.44 -12.85 10.35
CA ALA A 34 -5.48 -11.84 11.41
C ALA A 34 -5.66 -10.43 10.84
N ALA A 35 -5.02 -10.13 9.70
CA ALA A 35 -5.22 -8.87 9.00
C ALA A 35 -6.67 -8.70 8.49
N GLN A 36 -7.30 -9.78 8.00
CA GLN A 36 -8.71 -9.73 7.58
C GLN A 36 -9.70 -9.64 8.74
N ALA A 37 -9.37 -10.19 9.91
CA ALA A 37 -10.22 -10.05 11.10
C ALA A 37 -10.18 -8.63 11.71
N ALA A 38 -9.17 -7.82 11.38
CA ALA A 38 -9.02 -6.46 11.87
C ALA A 38 -9.93 -5.44 11.15
N THR A 39 -10.61 -5.82 10.06
CA THR A 39 -11.45 -4.92 9.25
C THR A 39 -12.86 -4.71 9.84
N GLY A 40 -13.06 -4.98 11.13
CA GLY A 40 -14.37 -5.06 11.78
C GLY A 40 -15.10 -3.74 12.02
N ASP A 41 -14.51 -2.59 11.68
CA ASP A 41 -15.10 -1.27 11.87
C ASP A 41 -14.49 -0.24 10.90
N GLU A 42 -14.39 -0.59 9.61
CA GLU A 42 -13.81 0.31 8.61
C GLU A 42 -14.82 1.39 8.20
N ARG A 43 -14.41 2.65 8.40
CA ARG A 43 -15.13 3.82 7.88
C ARG A 43 -15.30 3.71 6.36
N PRO A 44 -16.41 4.22 5.79
CA PRO A 44 -16.59 4.22 4.35
C PRO A 44 -15.42 4.93 3.65
N LEU A 45 -14.84 4.27 2.66
CA LEU A 45 -13.63 4.73 1.99
C LEU A 45 -13.95 5.58 0.77
N LEU A 46 -13.32 6.75 0.67
CA LEU A 46 -13.43 7.68 -0.46
C LEU A 46 -12.04 7.92 -1.06
N THR A 47 -11.98 8.02 -2.38
CA THR A 47 -10.75 8.35 -3.09
C THR A 47 -10.84 9.74 -3.70
N ALA A 48 -9.81 10.56 -3.52
CA ALA A 48 -9.70 11.88 -4.12
C ALA A 48 -8.46 11.96 -5.02
N SER A 49 -8.63 12.48 -6.23
CA SER A 49 -7.52 12.74 -7.16
C SER A 49 -7.00 14.16 -6.98
N MET A 50 -5.68 14.32 -6.93
CA MET A 50 -5.01 15.60 -6.63
C MET A 50 -3.90 15.92 -7.62
N PHE A 51 -3.78 17.19 -7.99
CA PHE A 51 -2.63 17.75 -8.67
C PHE A 51 -1.96 18.79 -7.76
N GLY A 52 -0.69 19.16 -8.02
CA GLY A 52 0.04 20.04 -7.10
C GLY A 52 -0.63 21.41 -6.86
N ASN A 53 -1.33 21.93 -7.87
CA ASN A 53 -2.10 23.17 -7.79
C ASN A 53 -3.48 23.02 -7.11
N THR A 54 -3.96 21.80 -6.85
CA THR A 54 -5.24 21.54 -6.16
C THR A 54 -5.07 21.13 -4.70
N THR A 55 -3.83 21.03 -4.20
CA THR A 55 -3.50 20.58 -2.83
C THR A 55 -4.37 21.23 -1.76
N THR A 56 -4.44 22.56 -1.73
CA THR A 56 -5.23 23.29 -0.71
C THR A 56 -6.72 22.93 -0.75
N ALA A 57 -7.29 22.77 -1.95
CA ALA A 57 -8.71 22.43 -2.11
C ALA A 57 -8.99 20.98 -1.69
N VAL A 58 -8.11 20.05 -2.06
CA VAL A 58 -8.25 18.63 -1.73
C VAL A 58 -8.08 18.40 -0.24
N GLU A 59 -7.09 19.02 0.42
CA GLU A 59 -6.90 18.90 1.87
C GLU A 59 -8.08 19.50 2.66
N HIS A 60 -8.66 20.60 2.18
CA HIS A 60 -9.86 21.16 2.81
C HIS A 60 -11.06 20.21 2.69
N ALA A 61 -11.31 19.65 1.50
CA ALA A 61 -12.36 18.66 1.30
C ALA A 61 -12.14 17.38 2.13
N ARG A 62 -10.88 16.93 2.22
CA ARG A 62 -10.46 15.78 3.04
C ARG A 62 -10.85 15.97 4.50
N GLY A 63 -10.55 17.14 5.08
CA GLY A 63 -10.89 17.43 6.47
C GLY A 63 -12.41 17.39 6.75
N ILE A 64 -13.22 17.89 5.82
CA ILE A 64 -14.69 17.83 5.93
C ILE A 64 -15.19 16.39 5.90
N LEU A 65 -14.67 15.58 4.98
CA LEU A 65 -15.08 14.18 4.80
C LEU A 65 -14.62 13.30 5.97
N GLU A 66 -13.39 13.50 6.46
CA GLU A 66 -12.89 12.80 7.65
C GLU A 66 -13.73 13.13 8.89
N ALA A 67 -14.11 14.41 9.07
CA ALA A 67 -15.01 14.82 10.15
C ALA A 67 -16.43 14.23 9.99
N ALA A 68 -16.86 13.95 8.77
CA ALA A 68 -18.12 13.27 8.47
C ALA A 68 -18.04 11.73 8.62
N GLY A 69 -16.90 11.20 9.09
CA GLY A 69 -16.73 9.77 9.37
C GLY A 69 -16.24 8.93 8.19
N TYR A 70 -15.73 9.57 7.13
CA TYR A 70 -15.11 8.86 6.00
C TYR A 70 -13.62 8.67 6.21
N GLU A 71 -13.06 7.66 5.54
CA GLU A 71 -11.63 7.53 5.33
C GLU A 71 -11.29 7.99 3.92
N VAL A 72 -10.41 8.98 3.77
CA VAL A 72 -10.10 9.59 2.47
C VAL A 72 -8.68 9.23 2.04
N LEU A 73 -8.56 8.55 0.90
CA LEU A 73 -7.29 8.27 0.25
C LEU A 73 -7.05 9.28 -0.89
N VAL A 74 -5.96 10.04 -0.79
CA VAL A 74 -5.58 11.02 -1.82
C VAL A 74 -4.54 10.42 -2.76
N PHE A 75 -4.81 10.47 -4.06
CA PHE A 75 -3.91 9.98 -5.11
C PHE A 75 -3.45 11.13 -6.01
N HIS A 76 -2.15 11.16 -6.31
CA HIS A 76 -1.63 12.09 -7.30
C HIS A 76 -2.06 11.69 -8.70
N ALA A 77 -2.67 12.63 -9.42
CA ALA A 77 -3.15 12.49 -10.80
C ALA A 77 -2.00 12.51 -11.83
N THR A 78 -0.91 11.81 -11.55
CA THR A 78 0.29 11.73 -12.41
C THR A 78 0.35 10.41 -13.19
N GLY A 79 -0.71 9.61 -13.18
CA GLY A 79 -0.89 8.40 -14.00
C GLY A 79 -0.62 7.09 -13.24
N SER A 80 0.39 7.03 -12.39
CA SER A 80 0.71 5.82 -11.62
C SER A 80 -0.13 5.69 -10.34
N GLY A 81 -0.46 6.82 -9.71
CA GLY A 81 -1.17 6.87 -8.43
C GLY A 81 -2.67 6.66 -8.57
N ASP A 82 -3.27 7.11 -9.68
CA ASP A 82 -4.71 7.10 -9.91
C ASP A 82 -5.19 5.92 -10.77
N ALA A 83 -4.29 5.20 -11.46
CA ALA A 83 -4.64 4.08 -12.35
C ALA A 83 -5.56 3.00 -11.74
N PRO A 84 -5.38 2.54 -10.49
CA PRO A 84 -6.28 1.55 -9.89
C PRO A 84 -7.68 2.09 -9.56
N TRP A 85 -7.87 3.42 -9.59
CA TRP A 85 -9.07 4.12 -9.12
C TRP A 85 -9.80 4.86 -10.23
N LYS A 86 -9.39 4.66 -11.49
CA LYS A 86 -10.13 5.16 -12.66
C LYS A 86 -11.34 4.24 -12.88
N ALA A 87 -12.52 4.85 -12.92
CA ALA A 87 -13.77 4.19 -13.31
C ALA A 87 -13.76 3.80 -14.80
#